data_AF-A0A656D443-F1
#
_entry.id   AF-A0A656D443-F1
#
_cell.length_a   1.000
_cell.length_b   1.000
_cell.length_c   1.000
_cell.angle_alpha   90.00
_cell.angle_beta   90.00
_cell.angle_gamma   90.00
#
_symmetry.space_group_name_H-M   'P 1'
#
loop_
_entity.id
_entity.type
_entity.pdbx_description
1 polymer ?
#
loop_
_entity_poly.entity_id
_entity_poly.type
_entity_poly.pdbx_seq_one_letter_code
_entity_poly.pdbx_strand_id
1 'polypeptide(L)'
;MMNYIWLALVIIGIITAVGTDVYESLTNKYKNGVEFEAIVELNEEMRMRTPIKGTLKVSGEYYKNFYSLNNFPHDSVKNEVVLNLKEDGKGTAILNISEGTPNFWKIMAKGKGTNTDKLIANILKIEKVGENRYKVFLIFERISLVKIKQVLNAVIEYSDIAVKIAIGLIGIMALWLGIMKIGELAGLINLLAKVVKPLTKRLFPDIPPEHPAIGAIIMNISANMLGLGNAATPLGLKAMEELQKLNPKKDTASDSMITFLVINTSGMTLIPATAIAVRAALGSGDPAAIISTTIIGGFAATIAGITSAKILQKLKIFRKELEENNKSEEQG
;
A
#
# COMPACT_ATOMS: atom_id res chain seq x y z
N MET A 1 -1.23 8.83 -18.30
CA MET A 1 -0.07 7.94 -18.02
C MET A 1 -0.23 7.16 -16.72
N MET A 2 -0.59 7.80 -15.60
CA MET A 2 -0.72 7.15 -14.29
C MET A 2 -1.78 6.03 -14.21
N ASN A 3 -2.92 6.18 -14.89
CA ASN A 3 -3.98 5.15 -14.89
C ASN A 3 -3.52 3.83 -15.52
N TYR A 4 -2.63 3.87 -16.51
CA TYR A 4 -2.11 2.67 -17.16
C TYR A 4 -1.12 1.91 -16.27
N ILE A 5 -0.34 2.63 -15.45
CA ILE A 5 0.60 2.03 -14.49
C ILE A 5 -0.20 1.28 -13.41
N TRP A 6 -1.23 1.92 -12.84
CA TRP A 6 -2.09 1.29 -11.85
C TRP A 6 -2.82 0.07 -12.41
N LEU A 7 -3.38 0.20 -13.61
CA LEU A 7 -4.01 -0.93 -14.28
C LEU A 7 -3.02 -2.09 -14.50
N ALA A 8 -1.80 -1.79 -14.95
CA ALA A 8 -0.77 -2.82 -15.14
C ALA A 8 -0.42 -3.53 -13.83
N LEU A 9 -0.24 -2.80 -12.72
CA LEU A 9 0.06 -3.39 -11.42
C LEU A 9 -1.08 -4.30 -10.92
N VAL A 10 -2.33 -3.86 -11.09
CA VAL A 10 -3.52 -4.67 -10.74
C VAL A 10 -3.56 -5.95 -11.58
N ILE A 11 -3.35 -5.83 -12.90
CA ILE A 11 -3.32 -6.98 -13.81
C ILE A 11 -2.21 -7.97 -13.42
N ILE A 12 -0.99 -7.48 -13.16
CA ILE A 12 0.13 -8.32 -12.73
C ILE A 12 -0.22 -9.06 -11.43
N GLY A 13 -0.82 -8.36 -10.45
CA GLY A 13 -1.26 -8.97 -9.19
C GLY A 13 -2.28 -10.09 -9.38
N ILE A 14 -3.31 -9.85 -10.21
CA ILE A 14 -4.34 -10.84 -10.52
C ILE A 14 -3.74 -12.04 -11.27
N ILE A 15 -2.93 -11.80 -12.30
CA ILE A 15 -2.28 -12.87 -13.08
C ILE A 15 -1.39 -13.72 -12.16
N THR A 16 -0.62 -13.09 -11.27
CA THR A 16 0.23 -13.80 -10.31
C THR A 16 -0.60 -14.66 -9.35
N ALA A 17 -1.72 -14.13 -8.85
CA ALA A 17 -2.62 -14.87 -7.97
C ALA A 17 -3.26 -16.07 -8.69
N VAL A 18 -3.78 -15.88 -9.89
CA VAL A 18 -4.38 -16.95 -10.71
C VAL A 18 -3.34 -17.99 -11.07
N GLY A 19 -2.16 -17.57 -11.56
CA GLY A 19 -1.07 -18.48 -11.90
C GLY A 19 -0.62 -19.33 -10.71
N THR A 20 -0.55 -18.71 -9.52
CA THR A 20 -0.25 -19.44 -8.28
C THR A 20 -1.34 -20.43 -7.92
N ASP A 21 -2.62 -20.05 -7.96
CA ASP A 21 -3.74 -20.95 -7.64
C ASP A 21 -3.82 -22.13 -8.63
N VAL A 22 -3.57 -21.88 -9.92
CA VAL A 22 -3.50 -22.94 -10.95
C VAL A 22 -2.35 -23.90 -10.65
N TYR A 23 -1.15 -23.39 -10.37
CA TYR A 23 0.00 -24.21 -9.98
C TYR A 23 -0.29 -25.04 -8.73
N GLU A 24 -0.84 -24.42 -7.67
CA GLU A 24 -1.16 -25.09 -6.41
C GLU A 24 -2.27 -26.16 -6.57
N SER A 25 -3.21 -25.95 -7.50
CA SER A 25 -4.23 -26.94 -7.87
C SER A 25 -3.62 -28.12 -8.63
N LEU A 26 -2.68 -27.87 -9.55
CA LEU A 26 -1.99 -28.92 -10.31
C LEU A 26 -1.10 -29.80 -9.43
N THR A 27 -0.38 -29.19 -8.47
CA THR A 27 0.48 -29.94 -7.53
C THR A 27 -0.30 -30.54 -6.36
N ASN A 28 -1.63 -30.39 -6.34
CA ASN A 28 -2.50 -30.72 -5.21
C ASN A 28 -1.92 -30.32 -3.84
N LYS A 29 -1.47 -29.07 -3.72
CA LYS A 29 -0.76 -28.55 -2.55
C LYS A 29 -1.56 -28.75 -1.25
N TYR A 30 -2.88 -28.59 -1.33
CA TYR A 30 -3.80 -28.73 -0.20
C TYR A 30 -4.27 -30.16 0.07
N LYS A 31 -3.77 -31.14 -0.71
CA LYS A 31 -4.09 -32.57 -0.56
C LYS A 31 -5.61 -32.82 -0.60
N ASN A 32 -6.29 -32.13 -1.50
CA ASN A 32 -7.72 -32.29 -1.74
C ASN A 32 -8.03 -33.74 -2.13
N GLY A 33 -9.05 -34.33 -1.50
CA GLY A 33 -9.47 -35.71 -1.75
C GLY A 33 -8.51 -36.78 -1.21
N VAL A 34 -7.44 -36.39 -0.52
CA VAL A 34 -6.49 -37.33 0.10
C VAL A 34 -6.90 -37.56 1.55
N GLU A 35 -6.87 -38.81 1.98
CA GLU A 35 -7.18 -39.20 3.35
C GLU A 35 -6.11 -38.69 4.33
N PHE A 36 -6.56 -38.00 5.37
CA PHE A 36 -5.74 -37.47 6.45
C PHE A 36 -6.03 -38.25 7.74
N GLU A 37 -4.99 -38.84 8.30
CA GLU A 37 -5.08 -39.63 9.53
C GLU A 37 -4.76 -38.77 10.75
N ALA A 38 -5.61 -38.86 11.76
CA ALA A 38 -5.37 -38.18 13.04
C ALA A 38 -5.87 -38.99 14.23
N ILE A 39 -5.34 -38.69 15.42
CA ILE A 39 -5.86 -39.21 16.68
C ILE A 39 -6.70 -38.12 17.32
N VAL A 40 -7.97 -38.40 17.63
CA VAL A 40 -8.82 -37.50 18.40
C VAL A 40 -8.96 -38.04 19.80
N GLU A 41 -8.63 -37.20 20.78
CA GLU A 41 -8.90 -37.44 22.20
C GLU A 41 -10.19 -36.68 22.57
N LEU A 42 -11.24 -37.43 22.91
CA LEU A 42 -12.55 -36.87 23.25
C LEU A 42 -12.58 -36.45 24.72
N ASN A 43 -13.25 -35.34 25.01
CA ASN A 43 -13.42 -34.87 26.39
C ASN A 43 -14.53 -35.64 27.13
N GLU A 44 -15.44 -36.25 26.37
CA GLU A 44 -16.61 -36.99 26.85
C GLU A 44 -16.71 -38.34 26.14
N GLU A 45 -17.54 -39.25 26.65
CA GLU A 45 -17.83 -40.51 25.97
C GLU A 45 -18.45 -40.29 24.59
N MET A 46 -18.14 -41.19 23.66
CA MET A 46 -18.58 -41.08 22.27
C MET A 46 -20.10 -41.28 22.16
N ARG A 47 -20.82 -40.24 21.74
CA ARG A 47 -22.28 -40.24 21.56
C ARG A 47 -22.67 -39.94 20.11
N MET A 48 -23.53 -40.77 19.54
CA MET A 48 -24.04 -40.58 18.19
C MET A 48 -25.06 -39.43 18.12
N ARG A 49 -25.11 -38.71 16.99
CA ARG A 49 -26.06 -37.62 16.71
C ARG A 49 -25.95 -36.38 17.62
N THR A 50 -24.92 -36.28 18.45
CA THR A 50 -24.62 -35.07 19.25
C THR A 50 -23.21 -34.55 18.95
N PRO A 51 -22.99 -33.22 18.94
CA PRO A 51 -21.64 -32.66 18.77
C PRO A 51 -20.74 -33.03 19.94
N ILE A 52 -19.59 -33.63 19.66
CA ILE A 52 -18.62 -34.03 20.68
C ILE A 52 -17.36 -33.19 20.52
N LYS A 53 -16.93 -32.55 21.61
CA LYS A 53 -15.67 -31.79 21.64
C LYS A 53 -14.49 -32.71 21.95
N GLY A 54 -13.38 -32.47 21.27
CA GLY A 54 -12.13 -33.15 21.54
C GLY A 54 -10.93 -32.38 21.03
N THR A 55 -9.76 -32.98 21.20
CA THR A 55 -8.50 -32.47 20.68
C THR A 55 -7.98 -33.42 19.61
N LEU A 56 -7.84 -32.91 18.39
CA LEU A 56 -7.17 -33.59 17.30
C LEU A 56 -5.65 -33.46 17.47
N LYS A 57 -4.96 -34.60 17.46
CA LYS A 57 -3.50 -34.73 17.61
C LYS A 57 -2.92 -35.48 16.43
N VAL A 58 -1.82 -34.95 15.90
CA VAL A 58 -1.07 -35.52 14.77
C VAL A 58 0.42 -35.37 15.06
N SER A 59 1.23 -36.35 14.69
CA SER A 59 2.69 -36.19 14.79
C SER A 59 3.19 -35.11 13.83
N GLY A 60 4.17 -34.33 14.27
CA GLY A 60 4.75 -33.27 13.45
C GLY A 60 5.38 -33.78 12.17
N GLU A 61 6.01 -34.96 12.23
CA GLU A 61 6.60 -35.63 11.07
C GLU A 61 5.54 -36.04 10.03
N TYR A 62 4.44 -36.68 10.47
CA TYR A 62 3.34 -37.02 9.57
C TYR A 62 2.75 -35.76 8.93
N TYR A 63 2.51 -34.73 9.73
CA TYR A 63 1.98 -33.45 9.25
C TYR A 63 2.89 -32.80 8.19
N LYS A 64 4.20 -32.76 8.47
CA LYS A 64 5.22 -32.22 7.56
C LYS A 64 5.25 -32.98 6.25
N ASN A 65 5.27 -34.31 6.30
CA ASN A 65 5.35 -35.17 5.12
C ASN A 65 4.06 -35.11 4.30
N PHE A 66 2.90 -35.13 4.97
CA PHE A 66 1.59 -35.07 4.33
C PHE A 66 1.43 -33.82 3.46
N TYR A 67 1.77 -32.65 4.00
CA TYR A 67 1.69 -31.37 3.29
C TYR A 67 2.98 -30.98 2.54
N SER A 68 3.99 -31.85 2.53
CA SER A 68 5.29 -31.62 1.87
C SER A 68 5.93 -30.29 2.29
N LEU A 69 5.94 -30.01 3.60
CA LEU A 69 6.45 -28.75 4.17
C LEU A 69 7.97 -28.79 4.34
N ASN A 70 8.67 -27.77 3.83
CA ASN A 70 10.13 -27.68 3.94
C ASN A 70 10.61 -27.52 5.39
N ASN A 71 9.87 -26.77 6.22
CA ASN A 71 10.22 -26.51 7.61
C ASN A 71 8.98 -26.62 8.52
N PHE A 72 9.07 -27.47 9.54
CA PHE A 72 8.05 -27.60 10.58
C PHE A 72 8.75 -28.06 11.88
N PRO A 73 9.04 -27.13 12.81
CA PRO A 73 9.90 -27.39 13.97
C PRO A 73 9.16 -27.99 15.18
N HIS A 74 7.89 -28.38 15.04
CA HIS A 74 7.09 -28.89 16.15
C HIS A 74 6.93 -30.40 16.06
N ASP A 75 7.08 -31.09 17.20
CA ASP A 75 6.96 -32.55 17.28
C ASP A 75 5.52 -33.07 17.16
N SER A 76 4.54 -32.21 17.43
CA SER A 76 3.12 -32.54 17.28
C SER A 76 2.27 -31.34 16.91
N VAL A 77 1.18 -31.59 16.20
CA VAL A 77 0.11 -30.65 15.93
C VAL A 77 -1.06 -31.00 16.82
N LYS A 78 -1.60 -30.01 17.53
CA LYS A 78 -2.81 -30.13 18.33
C LYS A 78 -3.81 -29.06 17.88
N ASN A 79 -5.07 -29.43 17.73
CA ASN A 79 -6.12 -28.48 17.41
C ASN A 79 -7.46 -28.93 18.01
N GLU A 80 -8.27 -27.97 18.44
CA GLU A 80 -9.63 -28.27 18.88
C GLU A 80 -10.47 -28.75 17.71
N VAL A 81 -11.29 -29.77 17.96
CA VAL A 81 -12.19 -30.36 16.97
C VAL A 81 -13.55 -30.65 17.59
N VAL A 82 -14.60 -30.42 16.80
CA VAL A 82 -15.97 -30.84 17.10
C VAL A 82 -16.37 -31.92 16.10
N LEU A 83 -16.72 -33.11 16.60
CA LEU A 83 -17.17 -34.22 15.78
C LEU A 83 -18.70 -34.30 15.78
N ASN A 84 -19.29 -34.41 14.60
CA ASN A 84 -20.72 -34.70 14.41
C ASN A 84 -20.84 -36.03 13.68
N LEU A 85 -21.16 -37.09 14.43
CA LEU A 85 -21.18 -38.46 13.92
C LEU A 85 -22.62 -38.94 13.68
N LYS A 86 -22.81 -39.66 12.58
CA LYS A 86 -24.03 -40.38 12.20
C LYS A 86 -23.95 -41.83 12.68
N GLU A 87 -25.07 -42.55 12.60
CA GLU A 87 -25.19 -43.95 13.07
C GLU A 87 -24.25 -44.94 12.37
N ASP A 88 -23.80 -44.62 11.16
CA ASP A 88 -22.86 -45.43 10.37
C ASP A 88 -21.38 -45.15 10.70
N GLY A 89 -21.11 -44.30 11.71
CA GLY A 89 -19.75 -43.90 12.10
C GLY A 89 -19.11 -42.87 11.16
N LYS A 90 -19.81 -42.44 10.11
CA LYS A 90 -19.41 -41.31 9.25
C LYS A 90 -19.93 -40.01 9.83
N GLY A 91 -19.38 -38.89 9.39
CA GLY A 91 -19.74 -37.61 9.97
C GLY A 91 -18.95 -36.44 9.45
N THR A 92 -19.00 -35.34 10.18
CA THR A 92 -18.17 -34.17 9.92
C THR A 92 -17.30 -33.85 11.13
N ALA A 93 -16.05 -33.49 10.88
CA ALA A 93 -15.12 -32.95 11.86
C ALA A 93 -14.92 -31.47 11.56
N ILE A 94 -15.20 -30.62 12.54
CA ILE A 94 -15.04 -29.17 12.46
C ILE A 94 -13.86 -28.78 13.34
N LEU A 95 -12.75 -28.41 12.71
CA LEU A 95 -11.55 -27.91 13.37
C LEU A 95 -11.69 -26.40 13.57
N ASN A 96 -11.64 -25.93 14.82
CA ASN A 96 -11.64 -24.50 15.11
C ASN A 96 -10.23 -23.93 14.96
N ILE A 97 -10.09 -22.84 14.22
CA ILE A 97 -8.80 -22.20 13.96
C ILE A 97 -8.54 -21.17 15.05
N SER A 98 -7.45 -21.37 15.79
CA SER A 98 -7.00 -20.49 16.88
C SER A 98 -5.57 -20.02 16.66
N GLU A 99 -5.03 -19.20 17.57
CA GLU A 99 -3.65 -18.75 17.49
C GLU A 99 -2.64 -19.91 17.51
N GLY A 100 -2.94 -20.99 18.23
CA GLY A 100 -2.09 -22.20 18.30
C GLY A 100 -2.15 -23.10 17.05
N THR A 101 -3.06 -22.85 16.12
CA THR A 101 -3.21 -23.67 14.90
C THR A 101 -2.02 -23.46 13.96
N PRO A 102 -1.50 -24.51 13.30
CA PRO A 102 -0.45 -24.38 12.29
C PRO A 102 -0.81 -23.41 11.16
N ASN A 103 0.19 -22.65 10.69
CA ASN A 103 0.01 -21.65 9.64
C ASN A 103 -0.59 -22.22 8.36
N PHE A 104 -0.25 -23.44 7.98
CA PHE A 104 -0.77 -24.06 6.77
C PHE A 104 -2.30 -24.29 6.85
N TRP A 105 -2.80 -24.73 7.99
CA TRP A 105 -4.24 -24.85 8.25
C TRP A 105 -4.95 -23.50 8.32
N LYS A 106 -4.32 -22.48 8.90
CA LYS A 106 -4.83 -21.09 8.84
C LYS A 106 -4.99 -20.62 7.39
N ILE A 107 -4.04 -20.95 6.50
CA ILE A 107 -4.13 -20.62 5.06
C ILE A 107 -5.27 -21.40 4.40
N MET A 108 -5.38 -22.70 4.66
CA MET A 108 -6.47 -23.54 4.14
C MET A 108 -7.85 -23.01 4.55
N ALA A 109 -8.01 -22.59 5.80
CA ALA A 109 -9.27 -22.04 6.33
C ALA A 109 -9.64 -20.73 5.63
N LYS A 110 -8.67 -19.80 5.49
CA LYS A 110 -8.86 -18.56 4.72
C LYS A 110 -9.22 -18.83 3.26
N GLY A 111 -8.69 -19.91 2.68
CA GLY A 111 -8.95 -20.35 1.31
C GLY A 111 -10.39 -20.76 1.01
N LYS A 112 -11.22 -21.06 2.03
CA LYS A 112 -12.64 -21.35 1.81
C LYS A 112 -13.43 -20.12 1.40
N GLY A 113 -13.07 -18.94 1.90
CA GLY A 113 -13.73 -17.65 1.64
C GLY A 113 -14.83 -17.31 2.64
N THR A 114 -15.56 -18.30 3.18
CA THR A 114 -16.53 -18.14 4.29
C THR A 114 -16.11 -19.00 5.48
N ASN A 115 -16.49 -18.58 6.70
CA ASN A 115 -16.14 -19.28 7.95
C ASN A 115 -14.64 -19.57 8.07
N THR A 116 -13.80 -18.54 7.89
CA THR A 116 -12.33 -18.66 7.92
C THR A 116 -11.78 -19.05 9.29
N ASP A 117 -12.64 -19.07 10.31
CA ASP A 117 -12.41 -19.56 11.66
C ASP A 117 -12.50 -21.09 11.77
N LYS A 118 -12.91 -21.81 10.70
CA LYS A 118 -13.13 -23.25 10.75
C LYS A 118 -12.60 -23.99 9.52
N LEU A 119 -12.05 -25.19 9.75
CA LEU A 119 -11.83 -26.20 8.72
C LEU A 119 -12.81 -27.36 8.92
N ILE A 120 -13.42 -27.79 7.83
CA ILE A 120 -14.41 -28.88 7.85
C ILE A 120 -13.83 -30.05 7.07
N ALA A 121 -13.91 -31.23 7.65
CA ALA A 121 -13.54 -32.49 7.04
C ALA A 121 -14.67 -33.51 7.18
N ASN A 122 -14.82 -34.38 6.18
CA ASN A 122 -15.71 -35.52 6.25
C ASN A 122 -14.97 -36.69 6.92
N ILE A 123 -15.62 -37.32 7.89
CA ILE A 123 -15.12 -38.50 8.59
C ILE A 123 -15.52 -39.72 7.76
N LEU A 124 -14.53 -40.47 7.27
CA LEU A 124 -14.75 -41.70 6.50
C LEU A 124 -14.89 -42.90 7.41
N LYS A 125 -14.03 -42.97 8.43
CA LYS A 125 -13.93 -44.09 9.37
C LYS A 125 -13.39 -43.60 10.71
N ILE A 126 -13.84 -44.23 11.79
CA ILE A 126 -13.33 -44.02 13.14
C ILE A 126 -13.04 -45.37 13.80
N GLU A 127 -11.88 -45.49 14.45
CA GLU A 127 -11.41 -46.71 15.12
C GLU A 127 -11.00 -46.38 16.56
N LYS A 128 -11.45 -47.18 17.53
CA LYS A 128 -11.07 -46.99 18.94
C LYS A 128 -9.66 -47.53 19.17
N VAL A 129 -8.76 -46.69 19.69
CA VAL A 129 -7.35 -47.05 19.97
C VAL A 129 -7.07 -47.08 21.47
N GLY A 130 -7.86 -46.40 22.28
CA GLY A 130 -7.75 -46.42 23.74
C GLY A 130 -8.97 -45.82 24.43
N GLU A 131 -8.83 -45.55 25.73
CA GLU A 131 -9.84 -44.84 26.51
C GLU A 131 -9.95 -43.39 26.01
N ASN A 132 -11.13 -43.00 25.52
CA ASN A 132 -11.41 -41.73 24.85
C ASN A 132 -10.48 -41.34 23.68
N ARG A 133 -9.70 -42.28 23.13
CA ARG A 133 -8.81 -42.04 21.99
C ARG A 133 -9.25 -42.82 20.76
N TYR A 134 -9.48 -42.09 19.68
CA TYR A 134 -9.97 -42.64 18.43
C TYR A 134 -9.08 -42.22 17.27
N LYS A 135 -8.70 -43.17 16.43
CA LYS A 135 -8.07 -42.90 15.14
C LYS A 135 -9.18 -42.53 14.16
N VAL A 136 -9.08 -41.37 13.55
CA VAL A 136 -10.04 -40.85 12.56
C VAL A 136 -9.38 -40.73 11.20
N PHE A 137 -10.10 -41.14 10.17
CA PHE A 137 -9.74 -40.96 8.77
C PHE A 137 -10.61 -39.86 8.18
N LEU A 138 -9.98 -38.75 7.81
CA LEU A 138 -10.64 -37.50 7.46
C LEU A 138 -10.32 -37.12 6.01
N ILE A 139 -11.28 -36.60 5.26
CA ILE A 139 -11.02 -35.87 4.02
C ILE A 139 -11.47 -34.43 4.22
N PHE A 140 -10.53 -33.48 4.16
CA PHE A 140 -10.87 -32.06 4.21
C PHE A 140 -11.73 -31.67 3.00
N GLU A 141 -12.70 -30.78 3.23
CA GLU A 141 -13.45 -30.17 2.14
C GLU A 141 -12.51 -29.51 1.14
N ARG A 142 -12.93 -29.53 -0.13
CA ARG A 142 -12.11 -29.03 -1.23
C ARG A 142 -11.72 -27.57 -1.03
N ILE A 143 -10.41 -27.31 -0.98
CA ILE A 143 -9.83 -25.98 -0.90
C ILE A 143 -9.30 -25.60 -2.28
N SER A 144 -9.72 -24.45 -2.78
CA SER A 144 -9.32 -23.95 -4.08
C SER A 144 -9.37 -22.42 -4.11
N LEU A 145 -8.61 -21.85 -5.04
CA LEU A 145 -8.63 -20.41 -5.35
C LEU A 145 -8.28 -19.55 -4.12
N VAL A 146 -7.26 -19.95 -3.36
CA VAL A 146 -6.90 -19.32 -2.08
C VAL A 146 -6.33 -17.92 -2.33
N LYS A 147 -5.46 -17.76 -3.32
CA LYS A 147 -4.79 -16.49 -3.61
C LYS A 147 -5.75 -15.47 -4.19
N ILE A 148 -6.58 -15.85 -5.15
CA ILE A 148 -7.54 -14.90 -5.74
C ILE A 148 -8.60 -14.45 -4.73
N LYS A 149 -9.04 -15.33 -3.82
CA LYS A 149 -9.93 -14.95 -2.71
C LYS A 149 -9.26 -13.99 -1.74
N GLN A 150 -7.98 -14.17 -1.43
CA GLN A 150 -7.22 -13.22 -0.61
C GLN A 150 -7.15 -11.84 -1.26
N VAL A 151 -6.90 -11.77 -2.57
CA VAL A 151 -6.90 -10.51 -3.33
C VAL A 151 -8.27 -9.84 -3.28
N LEU A 152 -9.35 -10.59 -3.52
CA LEU A 152 -10.71 -10.06 -3.47
C LEU A 152 -11.08 -9.49 -2.08
N ASN A 153 -10.76 -10.24 -1.02
CA ASN A 153 -11.02 -9.78 0.35
C ASN A 153 -10.23 -8.51 0.68
N ALA A 154 -8.96 -8.44 0.26
CA ALA A 154 -8.16 -7.23 0.44
C ALA A 154 -8.78 -6.02 -0.29
N VAL A 155 -9.31 -6.18 -1.51
CA VAL A 155 -9.98 -5.09 -2.24
C VAL A 155 -11.19 -4.57 -1.45
N ILE A 156 -12.00 -5.46 -0.89
CA ILE A 156 -13.18 -5.09 -0.08
C ILE A 156 -12.75 -4.38 1.21
N GLU A 157 -11.76 -4.91 1.91
CA GLU A 157 -11.21 -4.34 3.13
C GLU A 157 -10.62 -2.94 2.89
N TYR A 158 -9.80 -2.77 1.85
CA TYR A 158 -9.25 -1.46 1.50
C TYR A 158 -10.31 -0.45 1.06
N SER A 159 -11.42 -0.91 0.47
CA SER A 159 -12.54 -0.04 0.13
C SER A 159 -13.21 0.53 1.39
N ASP A 160 -13.41 -0.29 2.42
CA ASP A 160 -13.93 0.16 3.72
C ASP A 160 -12.96 1.12 4.43
N ILE A 161 -11.65 0.77 4.45
CA ILE A 161 -10.60 1.63 5.01
C ILE A 161 -10.59 3.01 4.32
N ALA A 162 -10.70 3.04 2.99
CA ALA A 162 -10.69 4.28 2.22
C ALA A 162 -11.87 5.20 2.61
N VAL A 163 -13.08 4.65 2.76
CA VAL A 163 -14.26 5.43 3.17
C VAL A 163 -14.10 5.97 4.59
N LYS A 164 -13.63 5.16 5.53
CA LYS A 164 -13.38 5.58 6.91
C LYS A 164 -12.39 6.74 6.99
N ILE A 165 -11.28 6.63 6.25
CA ILE A 165 -10.27 7.70 6.16
C ILE A 165 -10.89 8.96 5.54
N ALA A 166 -11.62 8.84 4.43
CA ALA A 166 -12.23 9.98 3.75
C ALA A 166 -13.18 10.75 4.68
N ILE A 167 -14.08 10.05 5.38
CA ILE A 167 -15.01 10.67 6.33
C ILE A 167 -14.27 11.38 7.48
N GLY A 168 -13.24 10.74 8.04
CA GLY A 168 -12.41 11.34 9.10
C GLY A 168 -11.66 12.60 8.65
N LEU A 169 -11.24 12.65 7.39
CA LEU A 169 -10.49 13.77 6.83
C LEU A 169 -11.35 14.99 6.47
N ILE A 170 -12.62 14.80 6.07
CA ILE A 170 -13.47 15.90 5.57
C ILE A 170 -13.53 17.08 6.55
N GLY A 171 -13.81 16.83 7.84
CA GLY A 171 -13.98 17.88 8.84
C GLY A 171 -12.69 18.66 9.12
N ILE A 172 -11.59 17.95 9.36
CA ILE A 172 -10.28 18.56 9.62
C ILE A 172 -9.78 19.33 8.40
N MET A 173 -9.92 18.77 7.20
CA MET A 173 -9.50 19.45 5.97
C MET A 173 -10.34 20.69 5.69
N ALA A 174 -11.66 20.65 5.91
CA ALA A 174 -12.53 21.82 5.72
C ALA A 174 -12.13 22.98 6.66
N LEU A 175 -11.91 22.69 7.95
CA LEU A 175 -11.43 23.68 8.92
C LEU A 175 -10.09 24.28 8.47
N TRP A 176 -9.14 23.41 8.13
CA TRP A 176 -7.78 23.83 7.83
C TRP A 176 -7.68 24.64 6.53
N LEU A 177 -8.34 24.17 5.47
CA LEU A 177 -8.42 24.90 4.20
C LEU A 177 -9.14 26.25 4.39
N GLY A 178 -10.16 26.31 5.26
CA GLY A 178 -10.82 27.56 5.64
C GLY A 178 -9.86 28.56 6.29
N ILE A 179 -9.10 28.15 7.31
CA ILE A 179 -8.10 29.00 7.98
C ILE A 179 -7.05 29.48 6.97
N MET A 180 -6.56 28.58 6.11
CA MET A 180 -5.60 28.95 5.07
C MET A 180 -6.17 29.94 4.06
N LYS A 181 -7.45 29.80 3.69
CA LYS A 181 -8.12 30.75 2.81
C LYS A 181 -8.27 32.13 3.46
N ILE A 182 -8.54 32.19 4.75
CA ILE A 182 -8.53 33.45 5.51
C ILE A 182 -7.13 34.08 5.49
N GLY A 183 -6.08 33.30 5.73
CA GLY A 183 -4.69 33.77 5.66
C GLY A 183 -4.31 34.31 4.27
N GLU A 184 -4.74 33.62 3.21
CA GLU A 184 -4.61 34.11 1.83
C GLU A 184 -5.27 35.48 1.65
N LEU A 185 -6.55 35.62 2.03
CA LEU A 185 -7.30 36.88 1.92
C LEU A 185 -6.72 38.00 2.79
N ALA A 186 -6.12 37.65 3.93
CA ALA A 186 -5.40 38.57 4.81
C ALA A 186 -4.04 39.04 4.24
N GLY A 187 -3.63 38.54 3.07
CA GLY A 187 -2.40 38.95 2.39
C GLY A 187 -1.15 38.18 2.81
N LEU A 188 -1.29 37.03 3.47
CA LEU A 188 -0.15 36.18 3.86
C LEU A 188 0.69 35.75 2.65
N ILE A 189 0.04 35.46 1.52
CA ILE A 189 0.72 35.15 0.25
C ILE A 189 1.57 36.34 -0.21
N ASN A 190 1.03 37.57 -0.13
CA ASN A 190 1.76 38.78 -0.54
C ASN A 190 2.98 39.06 0.37
N LEU A 191 2.86 38.74 1.66
CA LEU A 191 3.97 38.84 2.61
C LEU A 191 5.08 37.85 2.25
N LEU A 192 4.74 36.57 2.05
CA LEU A 192 5.71 35.55 1.62
C LEU A 192 6.31 35.88 0.25
N ALA A 193 5.50 36.39 -0.68
CA ALA A 193 5.96 36.81 -1.99
C ALA A 193 7.10 37.84 -1.89
N LYS A 194 7.00 38.81 -0.97
CA LYS A 194 8.07 39.79 -0.71
C LYS A 194 9.35 39.14 -0.17
N VAL A 195 9.23 38.12 0.68
CA VAL A 195 10.35 37.36 1.24
C VAL A 195 11.03 36.48 0.19
N VAL A 196 10.25 35.90 -0.73
CA VAL A 196 10.73 35.00 -1.80
C VAL A 196 11.27 35.77 -3.01
N LYS A 197 10.83 37.01 -3.24
CA LYS A 197 11.31 37.89 -4.32
C LYS A 197 12.84 38.01 -4.44
N PRO A 198 13.64 38.22 -3.37
CA PRO A 198 15.10 38.27 -3.49
C PRO A 198 15.71 36.92 -3.90
N LEU A 199 15.11 35.81 -3.48
CA LEU A 199 15.57 34.46 -3.81
C LEU A 199 15.36 34.16 -5.30
N THR A 200 14.18 34.51 -5.84
CA THR A 200 13.85 34.26 -7.25
C THR A 200 14.79 35.00 -8.21
N LYS A 201 15.19 36.24 -7.90
CA LYS A 201 16.22 36.96 -8.68
C LYS A 201 17.56 36.23 -8.78
N ARG A 202 17.95 35.45 -7.77
CA ARG A 202 19.19 34.67 -7.78
C ARG A 202 19.04 33.32 -8.47
N LEU A 203 17.88 32.68 -8.31
CA LEU A 203 17.63 31.35 -8.87
C LEU A 203 17.33 31.40 -10.38
N PHE A 204 16.70 32.47 -10.84
CA PHE A 204 16.24 32.68 -12.22
C PHE A 204 16.89 33.93 -12.86
N PRO A 205 18.21 33.92 -13.11
CA PRO A 205 18.91 35.07 -13.68
C PRO A 205 18.50 35.38 -15.13
N ASP A 206 18.02 34.37 -15.86
CA ASP A 206 17.70 34.48 -17.31
C ASP A 206 16.31 35.09 -17.57
N ILE A 207 15.53 35.37 -16.52
CA ILE A 207 14.19 35.95 -16.64
C ILE A 207 14.28 37.46 -16.43
N PRO A 208 13.75 38.29 -17.35
CA PRO A 208 13.71 39.74 -17.15
C PRO A 208 12.97 40.12 -15.86
N PRO A 209 13.46 41.09 -15.06
CA PRO A 209 12.90 41.40 -13.74
C PRO A 209 11.41 41.79 -13.71
N GLU A 210 10.90 42.33 -14.83
CA GLU A 210 9.51 42.79 -14.99
C GLU A 210 8.63 41.74 -15.71
N HIS A 211 9.19 40.56 -16.05
CA HIS A 211 8.45 39.55 -16.80
C HIS A 211 7.35 38.88 -15.93
N PRO A 212 6.14 38.64 -16.47
CA PRO A 212 5.04 37.99 -15.75
C PRO A 212 5.39 36.64 -15.11
N ALA A 213 6.36 35.91 -15.69
CA ALA A 213 6.88 34.65 -15.14
C ALA A 213 7.35 34.77 -13.69
N ILE A 214 8.01 35.88 -13.31
CA ILE A 214 8.49 36.10 -11.94
C ILE A 214 7.32 36.13 -10.96
N GLY A 215 6.24 36.86 -11.29
CA GLY A 215 5.05 36.94 -10.46
C GLY A 215 4.39 35.57 -10.25
N ALA A 216 4.21 34.81 -11.34
CA ALA A 216 3.62 33.47 -11.28
C ALA A 216 4.47 32.48 -10.47
N ILE A 217 5.80 32.51 -10.64
CA ILE A 217 6.75 31.67 -9.86
C ILE A 217 6.67 32.00 -8.38
N ILE A 218 6.72 33.29 -8.01
CA ILE A 218 6.67 33.72 -6.62
C ILE A 218 5.34 33.30 -5.96
N MET A 219 4.23 33.45 -6.68
CA MET A 219 2.91 33.06 -6.17
C MET A 219 2.79 31.55 -6.00
N ASN A 220 3.27 30.76 -6.96
CA ASN A 220 3.29 29.29 -6.86
C ASN A 220 4.15 28.82 -5.67
N ILE A 221 5.37 29.33 -5.51
CA ILE A 221 6.26 28.95 -4.40
C ILE A 221 5.62 29.32 -3.07
N SER A 222 5.06 30.53 -2.95
CA SER A 222 4.38 30.98 -1.72
C SER A 222 3.16 30.11 -1.38
N ALA A 223 2.36 29.73 -2.38
CA ALA A 223 1.21 28.85 -2.19
C ALA A 223 1.64 27.43 -1.74
N ASN A 224 2.68 26.86 -2.34
CA ASN A 224 3.25 25.57 -1.93
C ASN A 224 3.83 25.60 -0.51
N MET A 225 4.52 26.69 -0.14
CA MET A 225 5.05 26.89 1.21
C MET A 225 3.94 26.94 2.26
N LEU A 226 2.75 27.45 1.92
CA LEU A 226 1.59 27.48 2.81
C LEU A 226 0.75 26.19 2.80
N GLY A 227 1.10 25.21 1.95
CA GLY A 227 0.30 23.99 1.79
C GLY A 227 -1.00 24.21 1.01
N LEU A 228 -1.11 25.31 0.24
CA LEU A 228 -2.23 25.62 -0.64
C LEU A 228 -2.07 24.94 -2.02
N GLY A 229 -1.84 23.62 -2.05
CA GLY A 229 -1.51 22.87 -3.27
C GLY A 229 -2.53 23.02 -4.41
N ASN A 230 -3.82 23.15 -4.06
CA ASN A 230 -4.90 23.37 -5.02
C ASN A 230 -4.81 24.72 -5.74
N ALA A 231 -4.25 25.74 -5.09
CA ALA A 231 -3.97 27.05 -5.70
C ALA A 231 -2.59 27.06 -6.38
N ALA A 232 -1.62 26.30 -5.85
CA ALA A 232 -0.26 26.28 -6.37
C ALA A 232 -0.18 25.68 -7.78
N THR A 233 -0.93 24.60 -8.06
CA THR A 233 -0.89 23.90 -9.36
C THR A 233 -1.25 24.79 -10.56
N PRO A 234 -2.40 25.52 -10.58
CA PRO A 234 -2.71 26.42 -11.69
C PRO A 234 -1.71 27.58 -11.81
N LEU A 235 -1.19 28.10 -10.69
CA LEU A 235 -0.13 29.10 -10.70
C LEU A 235 1.18 28.56 -11.29
N GLY A 236 1.49 27.28 -11.04
CA GLY A 236 2.66 26.60 -11.58
C GLY A 236 2.57 26.36 -13.07
N LEU A 237 1.40 25.94 -13.57
CA LEU A 237 1.14 25.84 -15.01
C LEU A 237 1.27 27.21 -15.68
N LYS A 238 0.72 28.26 -15.06
CA LYS A 238 0.87 29.62 -15.58
C LYS A 238 2.32 30.08 -15.62
N ALA A 239 3.11 29.77 -14.59
CA ALA A 239 4.54 30.04 -14.58
C ALA A 239 5.26 29.29 -15.71
N MET A 240 4.95 28.02 -15.92
CA MET A 240 5.52 27.23 -17.02
C MET A 240 5.16 27.78 -18.40
N GLU A 241 3.92 28.23 -18.61
CA GLU A 241 3.50 28.90 -19.86
C GLU A 241 4.32 30.17 -20.13
N GLU A 242 4.50 31.02 -19.11
CA GLU A 242 5.28 32.26 -19.26
C GLU A 242 6.78 31.99 -19.45
N LEU A 243 7.33 30.96 -18.78
CA LEU A 243 8.70 30.50 -19.03
C LEU A 243 8.86 29.93 -20.44
N GLN A 244 7.86 29.22 -20.93
CA GLN A 244 7.87 28.64 -22.27
C GLN A 244 7.84 29.71 -23.36
N LYS A 245 7.26 30.90 -23.12
CA LYS A 245 7.35 32.03 -24.06
C LYS A 245 8.79 32.52 -24.21
N LEU A 246 9.52 32.61 -23.11
CA LEU A 246 10.94 33.01 -23.08
C LEU A 246 11.89 31.92 -23.58
N ASN A 247 11.43 30.67 -23.62
CA ASN A 247 12.24 29.54 -24.02
C ASN A 247 12.56 29.61 -25.54
N PRO A 248 13.84 29.69 -25.95
CA PRO A 248 14.20 29.71 -27.36
C PRO A 248 13.81 28.40 -28.08
N LYS A 249 13.83 27.26 -27.38
CA LYS A 249 13.54 25.93 -27.95
C LYS A 249 12.27 25.35 -27.36
N LYS A 250 11.19 25.31 -28.14
CA LYS A 250 9.86 24.95 -27.61
C LYS A 250 9.71 23.47 -27.25
N ASP A 251 10.53 22.60 -27.82
CA ASP A 251 10.54 21.16 -27.57
C ASP A 251 11.43 20.73 -26.39
N THR A 252 12.29 21.62 -25.90
CA THR A 252 13.29 21.34 -24.87
C THR A 252 13.09 22.23 -23.65
N ALA A 253 13.13 21.68 -22.43
CA ALA A 253 12.97 22.48 -21.23
C ALA A 253 14.17 23.41 -20.98
N SER A 254 13.92 24.69 -20.69
CA SER A 254 14.98 25.64 -20.32
C SER A 254 15.47 25.43 -18.88
N ASP A 255 16.65 25.95 -18.57
CA ASP A 255 17.24 25.92 -17.22
C ASP A 255 16.32 26.52 -16.15
N SER A 256 15.59 27.57 -16.51
CA SER A 256 14.59 28.19 -15.63
C SER A 256 13.38 27.27 -15.41
N MET A 257 12.90 26.56 -16.44
CA MET A 257 11.83 25.57 -16.28
C MET A 257 12.25 24.39 -15.40
N ILE A 258 13.47 23.88 -15.59
CA ILE A 258 14.03 22.79 -14.79
C ILE A 258 14.18 23.23 -13.33
N THR A 259 14.77 24.42 -13.09
CA THR A 259 14.94 24.96 -11.73
C THR A 259 13.58 25.15 -11.03
N PHE A 260 12.58 25.67 -11.74
CA PHE A 260 11.24 25.85 -11.21
C PHE A 260 10.55 24.51 -10.88
N LEU A 261 10.71 23.50 -11.75
CA LEU A 261 10.23 22.15 -11.51
C LEU A 261 10.86 21.55 -10.26
N VAL A 262 12.19 21.65 -10.12
CA VAL A 262 12.93 21.14 -8.96
C VAL A 262 12.41 21.73 -7.64
N ILE A 263 12.13 23.03 -7.60
CA ILE A 263 11.57 23.70 -6.41
C ILE A 263 10.16 23.17 -6.07
N ASN A 264 9.35 22.88 -7.09
CA ASN A 264 8.02 22.30 -6.87
C ASN A 264 8.10 20.83 -6.42
N THR A 265 9.06 20.07 -6.94
CA THR A 265 9.27 18.66 -6.57
C THR A 265 9.90 18.49 -5.19
N SER A 266 10.70 19.44 -4.72
CA SER A 266 11.32 19.37 -3.39
C SER A 266 10.32 19.56 -2.24
N GLY A 267 9.09 19.96 -2.52
CA GLY A 267 7.97 19.89 -1.59
C GLY A 267 8.14 20.75 -0.33
N MET A 268 8.81 21.90 -0.44
CA MET A 268 8.95 22.82 0.69
C MET A 268 7.58 23.33 1.14
N THR A 269 7.13 22.84 2.30
CA THR A 269 5.88 23.27 2.93
C THR A 269 6.15 23.59 4.39
N LEU A 270 5.86 24.83 4.79
CA LEU A 270 6.01 25.30 6.17
C LEU A 270 4.99 24.68 7.09
N ILE A 271 3.75 24.52 6.60
CA ILE A 271 2.69 23.89 7.38
C ILE A 271 2.06 22.76 6.56
N PRO A 272 2.43 21.50 6.82
CA PRO A 272 1.98 20.34 6.06
C PRO A 272 0.56 19.91 6.47
N ALA A 273 -0.39 20.82 6.25
CA ALA A 273 -1.83 20.71 6.44
C ALA A 273 -2.39 19.28 6.29
N THR A 274 -2.24 18.74 5.08
CA THR A 274 -2.79 17.44 4.68
C THR A 274 -2.14 16.30 5.45
N ALA A 275 -0.84 16.37 5.70
CA ALA A 275 -0.14 15.33 6.46
C ALA A 275 -0.53 15.36 7.95
N ILE A 276 -0.74 16.55 8.53
CA ILE A 276 -1.27 16.70 9.89
C ILE A 276 -2.69 16.10 9.97
N ALA A 277 -3.54 16.39 8.98
CA ALA A 277 -4.89 15.85 8.90
C ALA A 277 -4.92 14.31 8.82
N VAL A 278 -4.07 13.72 7.98
CA VAL A 278 -3.92 12.26 7.88
C VAL A 278 -3.44 11.66 9.19
N ARG A 279 -2.47 12.28 9.86
CA ARG A 279 -2.00 11.82 11.17
C ARG A 279 -3.11 11.87 12.22
N ALA A 280 -3.90 12.94 12.25
CA ALA A 280 -5.02 13.06 13.17
C ALA A 280 -6.10 12.00 12.88
N ALA A 281 -6.45 11.78 11.60
CA ALA A 281 -7.43 10.77 11.20
C ALA A 281 -6.99 9.34 11.54
N LEU A 282 -5.69 9.07 11.58
CA LEU A 282 -5.11 7.77 11.98
C LEU A 282 -4.82 7.67 13.49
N GLY A 283 -5.30 8.60 14.31
CA GLY A 283 -5.20 8.53 15.77
C GLY A 283 -3.83 8.90 16.35
N SER A 284 -3.02 9.69 15.64
CA SER A 284 -1.73 10.17 16.16
C SER A 284 -1.92 11.03 17.41
N GLY A 285 -1.19 10.72 18.49
CA GLY A 285 -1.25 11.48 19.75
C GLY A 285 -0.69 12.91 19.65
N ASP A 286 0.22 13.16 18.70
CA ASP A 286 0.64 14.51 18.29
C ASP A 286 0.71 14.57 16.75
N PRO A 287 -0.39 14.99 16.10
CA PRO A 287 -0.43 15.14 14.65
C PRO A 287 0.51 16.25 14.13
N ALA A 288 0.83 17.26 14.94
CA ALA A 288 1.58 18.45 14.54
C ALA A 288 3.11 18.28 14.66
N ALA A 289 3.59 17.24 15.36
CA ALA A 289 5.00 16.91 15.51
C ALA A 289 5.79 16.86 14.17
N ILE A 290 5.11 16.64 13.03
CA ILE A 290 5.76 16.58 11.72
C ILE A 290 6.17 17.94 11.15
N ILE A 291 5.71 19.06 11.72
CA ILE A 291 6.00 20.39 11.18
C ILE A 291 7.51 20.61 11.09
N SER A 292 8.24 20.37 12.19
CA SER A 292 9.69 20.58 12.25
C SER A 292 10.45 19.67 11.28
N THR A 293 10.11 18.39 11.25
CA THR A 293 10.76 17.41 10.37
C THR A 293 10.48 17.67 8.90
N THR A 294 9.27 18.13 8.55
CA THR A 294 8.91 18.50 7.18
C THR A 294 9.64 19.75 6.72
N ILE A 295 9.76 20.77 7.59
CA ILE A 295 10.54 21.97 7.28
C ILE A 295 11.99 21.58 7.01
N ILE A 296 12.64 20.87 7.94
CA ILE A 296 14.05 20.48 7.79
C ILE A 296 14.26 19.62 6.55
N GLY A 297 13.42 18.60 6.35
CA GLY A 297 13.48 17.72 5.18
C GLY A 297 13.25 18.46 3.86
N GLY A 298 12.24 19.34 3.82
CA GLY A 298 11.94 20.18 2.66
C GLY A 298 13.05 21.17 2.32
N PHE A 299 13.66 21.79 3.33
CA PHE A 299 14.85 22.64 3.15
C PHE A 299 16.02 21.84 2.61
N ALA A 300 16.33 20.68 3.20
CA ALA A 300 17.40 19.83 2.73
C ALA A 300 17.18 19.36 1.28
N ALA A 301 15.96 18.90 0.95
CA ALA A 301 15.58 18.46 -0.39
C ALA A 301 15.67 19.61 -1.40
N THR A 302 15.22 20.81 -1.03
CA THR A 302 15.27 22.00 -1.90
C THR A 302 16.71 22.43 -2.16
N ILE A 303 17.56 22.46 -1.13
CA ILE A 303 18.99 22.79 -1.28
C ILE A 303 19.69 21.75 -2.15
N ALA A 304 19.49 20.45 -1.87
CA ALA A 304 20.09 19.37 -2.63
C ALA A 304 19.64 19.39 -4.10
N GLY A 305 18.34 19.58 -4.35
CA GLY A 305 17.77 19.66 -5.70
C GLY A 305 18.31 20.84 -6.50
N ILE A 306 18.25 22.06 -5.94
CA ILE A 306 18.76 23.26 -6.61
C ILE A 306 20.27 23.14 -6.86
N THR A 307 21.03 22.66 -5.87
CA THR A 307 22.48 22.48 -6.01
C THR A 307 22.80 21.48 -7.11
N SER A 308 22.10 20.35 -7.14
CA SER A 308 22.26 19.33 -8.19
C SER A 308 21.93 19.90 -9.56
N ALA A 309 20.80 20.61 -9.70
CA ALA A 309 20.41 21.26 -10.96
C ALA A 309 21.47 22.24 -11.45
N LYS A 310 21.98 23.12 -10.57
CA LYS A 310 23.03 24.10 -10.91
C LYS A 310 24.38 23.46 -11.24
N ILE A 311 24.73 22.34 -10.61
CA ILE A 311 25.95 21.58 -10.95
C ILE A 311 25.78 20.95 -12.33
N LEU A 312 24.66 20.27 -12.58
CA LEU A 312 24.39 19.61 -13.85
C LEU A 312 24.35 20.61 -15.02
N GLN A 313 23.75 21.79 -14.82
CA GLN A 313 23.76 22.90 -15.79
C GLN A 313 25.19 23.32 -16.22
N LYS A 314 26.18 23.20 -15.33
CA LYS A 314 27.56 23.59 -15.62
C LYS A 314 28.39 22.47 -16.28
N LEU A 315 27.90 21.24 -16.33
CA LEU A 315 28.64 20.14 -16.93
C LEU A 315 28.66 20.28 -18.46
N LYS A 316 29.86 20.13 -19.04
CA LYS A 316 30.09 20.32 -20.48
C LYS A 316 29.22 19.42 -21.36
N ILE A 317 28.85 18.23 -20.90
CA ILE A 317 28.00 17.28 -21.65
C ILE A 317 26.63 17.89 -21.95
N PHE A 318 26.00 18.55 -20.96
CA PHE A 318 24.70 19.20 -21.13
C PHE A 318 24.79 20.58 -21.80
N ARG A 319 25.96 21.23 -21.74
CA ARG A 319 26.22 22.49 -22.44
C ARG A 319 26.47 22.31 -23.94
N LYS A 320 27.16 21.23 -24.31
CA LYS A 320 27.55 20.93 -25.71
C LYS A 320 26.33 20.65 -26.58
N GLU A 321 25.30 20.00 -26.03
CA GLU A 321 24.03 19.76 -26.71
C GLU A 321 23.27 21.07 -27.00
N LEU A 322 23.32 22.06 -26.11
CA LEU A 322 22.76 23.39 -26.37
C LEU A 322 23.56 24.18 -27.42
N GLU A 323 24.90 24.10 -27.41
CA GLU A 323 25.78 24.81 -28.35
C GLU A 323 25.78 24.18 -29.77
N GLU A 324 25.80 22.85 -29.88
CA GLU A 324 25.71 22.13 -31.16
C GLU A 324 24.33 22.32 -31.81
N ASN A 325 23.26 22.31 -31.01
CA ASN A 325 21.90 22.49 -31.52
C ASN A 325 21.56 23.96 -31.85
N ASN A 326 22.26 24.96 -31.30
CA ASN A 326 22.07 26.38 -31.67
C ASN A 326 22.75 26.71 -33.01
N LYS A 327 23.90 26.08 -33.29
CA LYS A 327 24.63 26.26 -34.56
C LYS A 327 23.90 25.66 -35.77
N SER A 328 23.09 24.62 -35.58
CA SER A 328 22.27 24.03 -36.64
C SER A 328 21.05 24.87 -37.03
N GLU A 329 20.55 25.74 -36.13
CA GLU A 329 19.41 26.63 -36.40
C GLU A 329 19.83 27.96 -37.04
N GLU A 330 21.04 28.47 -36.79
CA GLU A 330 21.58 29.66 -37.50
C GLU A 330 21.98 29.37 -38.95
N GLN A 331 22.02 28.09 -39.35
CA GLN A 331 22.45 27.63 -40.69
C GLN A 331 21.29 27.12 -41.56
N GLY A 332 20.04 27.11 -41.08
CA GLY A 332 18.85 26.68 -41.82
C GLY A 332 17.82 27.79 -41.95
#